data_AF-A0A356NFH8-F1
#
_entry.id   AF-A0A356NFH8-F1
#
_cell.length_a   1.000
_cell.length_b   1.000
_cell.length_c   1.000
_cell.angle_alpha   90.00
_cell.angle_beta   90.00
_cell.angle_gamma   90.00
#
_symmetry.space_group_name_H-M   'P 1'
#
loop_
_entity.id
_entity.type
_entity.pdbx_description
1 polymer ?
#
loop_
_entity_poly.entity_id
_entity_poly.type
_entity_poly.pdbx_seq_one_letter_code
_entity_poly.pdbx_strand_id
1 'polypeptide(L)'
;MQVGKADGVAENIDSVFGLPAVLCLFLTGFHRFYTGHWGTGMLWWLTGGLCGVGTLIDFFLILGHVRSFNQKVIDDRNQAILEGRLKILELARRRGTRGFSFNDAVLQLGYSPKSVRSKLESLMQEGCLDVFNDNQGEVRYREPCGHDQEILQSRLKILRLAKWRRRRGFSFNDAVLELEDSPENVRSELERLIQEGCLDVFNDDQGQVRYRGQ
;
A
#
# COMPACT_ATOMS: atom_id res chain seq x y z
N MET A 1 26.41 -62.65 -44.64
CA MET A 1 25.62 -62.55 -43.40
C MET A 1 26.33 -61.56 -42.50
N GLN A 2 25.65 -60.47 -42.17
CA GLN A 2 26.21 -59.34 -41.42
C GLN A 2 26.44 -59.69 -39.95
N VAL A 3 27.44 -59.08 -39.31
CA VAL A 3 27.23 -58.40 -38.00
C VAL A 3 28.13 -57.17 -37.98
N GLY A 4 27.52 -56.00 -38.18
CA GLY A 4 28.18 -54.70 -38.09
C GLY A 4 28.20 -54.18 -36.66
N LYS A 5 29.39 -53.81 -36.21
CA LYS A 5 29.74 -52.64 -35.38
C LYS A 5 28.53 -51.84 -34.88
N ALA A 6 27.99 -52.18 -33.71
CA ALA A 6 26.84 -51.50 -33.09
C ALA A 6 27.20 -50.86 -31.73
N ASP A 7 28.50 -50.72 -31.46
CA ASP A 7 29.01 -50.52 -30.11
C ASP A 7 29.28 -49.02 -29.81
N GLY A 8 29.34 -48.17 -30.86
CA GLY A 8 29.73 -46.76 -30.75
C GLY A 8 28.59 -45.74 -30.73
N VAL A 9 27.33 -46.16 -30.88
CA VAL A 9 26.17 -45.24 -30.94
C VAL A 9 25.52 -45.07 -29.57
N ALA A 10 25.61 -46.07 -28.68
CA ALA A 10 24.98 -46.03 -27.36
C ALA A 10 25.65 -45.03 -26.39
N GLU A 11 26.98 -44.83 -26.46
CA GLU A 11 27.70 -43.92 -25.54
C GLU A 11 27.38 -42.42 -25.79
N ASN A 12 26.82 -42.06 -26.94
CA ASN A 12 26.52 -40.66 -27.27
C ASN A 12 25.10 -40.21 -26.85
N ILE A 13 24.19 -41.14 -26.58
CA ILE A 13 22.79 -40.79 -26.29
C ILE A 13 22.67 -40.26 -24.85
N ASP A 14 23.40 -40.87 -23.92
CA ASP A 14 23.44 -40.44 -22.51
C ASP A 14 24.13 -39.07 -22.34
N SER A 15 25.13 -38.79 -23.17
CA SER A 15 25.82 -37.49 -23.17
C SER A 15 24.99 -36.37 -23.82
N VAL A 16 24.15 -36.68 -24.82
CA VAL A 16 23.25 -35.71 -25.46
C VAL A 16 22.11 -35.24 -24.55
N PHE A 17 21.60 -36.09 -23.65
CA PHE A 17 20.59 -35.69 -22.66
C PHE A 17 21.19 -35.12 -21.37
N GLY A 18 22.40 -35.53 -20.99
CA GLY A 18 23.08 -35.04 -19.79
C GLY A 18 23.57 -33.59 -19.92
N LEU A 19 24.10 -33.20 -21.09
CA LEU A 19 24.71 -31.89 -21.28
C LEU A 19 23.70 -30.72 -21.17
N PRO A 20 22.48 -30.79 -21.74
CA PRO A 20 21.43 -29.79 -21.53
C PRO A 20 20.91 -29.77 -20.09
N ALA A 21 20.78 -30.92 -19.44
CA ALA A 21 20.30 -31.01 -18.06
C ALA A 21 21.29 -30.34 -17.08
N VAL A 22 22.60 -30.56 -17.28
CA VAL A 22 23.67 -29.90 -16.52
C VAL A 22 23.67 -28.39 -16.78
N LEU A 23 23.52 -27.96 -18.04
CA LEU A 23 23.44 -26.54 -18.38
C LEU A 23 22.23 -25.85 -17.72
N CYS A 24 21.06 -26.50 -17.73
CA CYS A 24 19.85 -26.02 -17.05
C CYS A 24 20.04 -25.96 -15.53
N LEU A 25 20.65 -26.98 -14.90
CA LEU A 25 20.97 -26.97 -13.46
C LEU A 25 21.94 -25.84 -13.08
N PHE A 26 22.96 -25.59 -13.90
CA PHE A 26 23.91 -24.48 -13.67
C PHE A 26 23.26 -23.09 -13.87
N LEU A 27 22.29 -22.96 -14.77
CA LEU A 27 21.50 -21.73 -14.94
C LEU A 27 20.48 -21.53 -13.80
N THR A 28 20.03 -22.62 -13.17
CA THR A 28 19.05 -22.59 -12.07
C THR A 28 19.72 -22.16 -10.76
N GLY A 29 19.76 -20.85 -10.50
CA GLY A 29 20.31 -20.27 -9.27
C GLY A 29 21.10 -18.99 -9.51
N PHE A 30 21.72 -18.85 -10.69
CA PHE A 30 22.46 -17.64 -11.07
C PHE A 30 21.53 -16.41 -11.15
N HIS A 31 20.28 -16.59 -11.57
CA HIS A 31 19.26 -15.54 -11.60
C HIS A 31 18.97 -14.92 -10.21
N ARG A 32 19.17 -15.66 -9.10
CA ARG A 32 19.00 -15.14 -7.72
C ARG A 32 20.15 -14.27 -7.23
N PHE A 33 21.35 -14.45 -7.79
CA PHE A 33 22.45 -13.49 -7.60
C PHE A 33 22.13 -12.17 -8.31
N TYR A 34 21.46 -12.23 -9.47
CA TYR A 34 21.07 -11.03 -10.23
C TYR A 34 19.96 -10.23 -9.54
N THR A 35 19.01 -10.87 -8.86
CA THR A 35 17.98 -10.19 -8.06
C THR A 35 18.49 -9.69 -6.69
N GLY A 36 19.80 -9.80 -6.40
CA GLY A 36 20.43 -9.22 -5.21
C GLY A 36 20.23 -10.03 -3.93
N HIS A 37 19.67 -11.24 -4.00
CA HIS A 37 19.37 -12.08 -2.83
C HIS A 37 20.48 -13.11 -2.57
N TRP A 38 21.69 -12.61 -2.28
CA TRP A 38 22.93 -13.38 -2.12
C TRP A 38 22.82 -14.56 -1.15
N GLY A 39 22.16 -14.38 0.01
CA GLY A 39 22.00 -15.44 1.01
C GLY A 39 21.19 -16.64 0.50
N THR A 40 20.11 -16.40 -0.25
CA THR A 40 19.31 -17.49 -0.82
C THR A 40 19.98 -18.14 -2.02
N GLY A 41 20.75 -17.38 -2.80
CA GLY A 41 21.57 -17.91 -3.90
C GLY A 41 22.66 -18.86 -3.40
N MET A 42 23.32 -18.52 -2.29
CA MET A 42 24.36 -19.36 -1.68
C MET A 42 23.79 -20.65 -1.09
N LEU A 43 22.60 -20.60 -0.46
CA LEU A 43 21.90 -21.79 0.05
C LEU A 43 21.48 -22.75 -1.09
N TRP A 44 21.07 -22.20 -2.24
CA TRP A 44 20.70 -22.97 -3.44
C TRP A 44 21.89 -23.60 -4.16
N TRP A 45 23.02 -22.88 -4.18
CA TRP A 45 24.27 -23.37 -4.75
C TRP A 45 24.89 -24.48 -3.88
N LEU A 46 24.84 -24.34 -2.54
CA LEU A 46 25.32 -25.37 -1.60
C LEU A 46 24.49 -26.65 -1.59
N THR A 47 23.21 -26.58 -1.99
CA THR A 47 22.28 -27.73 -2.03
C THR A 47 22.20 -28.38 -3.42
N GLY A 48 23.02 -27.95 -4.39
CA GLY A 48 23.08 -28.53 -5.74
C GLY A 48 21.81 -28.35 -6.56
N GLY A 49 21.00 -27.32 -6.28
CA GLY A 49 19.82 -27.02 -7.07
C GLY A 49 18.68 -28.06 -7.00
N LEU A 50 18.61 -28.91 -5.97
CA LEU A 50 17.51 -29.83 -5.62
C LEU A 50 16.56 -30.28 -6.78
N CYS A 51 17.10 -30.74 -7.91
CA CYS A 51 16.39 -31.28 -9.08
C CYS A 51 15.11 -30.52 -9.51
N GLY A 52 15.15 -29.19 -9.62
CA GLY A 52 14.01 -28.40 -10.16
C GLY A 52 12.94 -27.99 -9.12
N VAL A 53 13.09 -28.39 -7.86
CA VAL A 53 12.24 -27.89 -6.76
C VAL A 53 12.45 -26.38 -6.52
N GLY A 54 13.61 -25.85 -6.90
CA GLY A 54 13.91 -24.42 -6.75
C GLY A 54 13.19 -23.54 -7.71
N THR A 55 13.09 -24.00 -8.94
CA THR A 55 12.32 -23.33 -9.99
C THR A 55 10.85 -23.27 -9.60
N LEU A 56 10.32 -24.32 -8.96
CA LEU A 56 8.97 -24.33 -8.39
C LEU A 56 8.82 -23.32 -7.24
N ILE A 57 9.71 -23.33 -6.25
CA ILE A 57 9.68 -22.36 -5.14
C ILE A 57 9.83 -20.93 -5.64
N ASP A 58 10.70 -20.70 -6.64
CA ASP A 58 10.91 -19.38 -7.26
C ASP A 58 9.66 -18.87 -7.99
N PHE A 59 8.91 -19.77 -8.65
CA PHE A 59 7.64 -19.43 -9.28
C PHE A 59 6.62 -18.93 -8.25
N PHE A 60 6.47 -19.62 -7.11
CA PHE A 60 5.62 -19.16 -6.01
C PHE A 60 6.12 -17.84 -5.38
N LEU A 61 7.43 -17.66 -5.28
CA LEU A 61 8.05 -16.47 -4.68
C LEU A 61 7.85 -15.22 -5.55
N ILE A 62 7.99 -15.35 -6.88
CA ILE A 62 7.75 -14.27 -7.84
C ILE A 62 6.28 -13.84 -7.81
N LEU A 63 5.33 -14.79 -7.77
CA LEU A 63 3.91 -14.48 -7.62
C LEU A 63 3.63 -13.68 -6.31
N GLY A 64 4.30 -14.04 -5.22
CA GLY A 64 4.22 -13.30 -3.95
C GLY A 64 4.87 -11.91 -4.02
N HIS A 65 5.98 -11.76 -4.74
CA HIS A 65 6.68 -10.48 -4.91
C HIS A 65 5.89 -9.49 -5.75
N VAL A 66 5.24 -9.93 -6.83
CA VAL A 66 4.39 -9.05 -7.67
C VAL A 66 3.23 -8.49 -6.85
N ARG A 67 2.53 -9.34 -6.08
CA ARG A 67 1.44 -8.90 -5.19
C ARG A 67 1.95 -7.90 -4.15
N SER A 68 3.10 -8.20 -3.54
CA SER A 68 3.71 -7.36 -2.51
C SER A 68 4.21 -6.02 -3.05
N PHE A 69 4.75 -5.99 -4.27
CA PHE A 69 5.21 -4.76 -4.91
C PHE A 69 4.03 -3.88 -5.33
N ASN A 70 3.01 -4.46 -5.97
CA ASN A 70 1.79 -3.73 -6.33
C ASN A 70 1.13 -3.14 -5.09
N GLN A 71 1.09 -3.89 -3.99
CA GLN A 71 0.56 -3.39 -2.73
C GLN A 71 1.38 -2.21 -2.18
N LYS A 72 2.72 -2.29 -2.20
CA LYS A 72 3.59 -1.19 -1.76
C LYS A 72 3.35 0.10 -2.57
N VAL A 73 3.24 -0.02 -3.89
CA VAL A 73 3.00 1.13 -4.79
C VAL A 73 1.65 1.79 -4.49
N ILE A 74 0.60 0.99 -4.30
CA ILE A 74 -0.72 1.48 -3.90
C ILE A 74 -0.61 2.19 -2.55
N ASP A 75 -0.04 1.53 -1.55
CA ASP A 75 0.11 2.08 -0.21
C ASP A 75 0.92 3.41 -0.20
N ASP A 76 1.93 3.56 -1.07
CA ASP A 76 2.75 4.79 -1.16
C ASP A 76 1.95 5.96 -1.74
N ARG A 77 1.16 5.70 -2.80
CA ARG A 77 0.26 6.69 -3.41
C ARG A 77 -0.80 7.15 -2.40
N ASN A 78 -1.44 6.18 -1.76
CA ASN A 78 -2.48 6.34 -0.75
C ASN A 78 -2.00 7.25 0.39
N GLN A 79 -0.80 6.98 0.90
CA GLN A 79 -0.17 7.81 1.91
C GLN A 79 0.06 9.26 1.45
N ALA A 80 0.52 9.48 0.21
CA ALA A 80 0.74 10.83 -0.30
C ALA A 80 -0.56 11.63 -0.45
N ILE A 81 -1.65 10.95 -0.82
CA ILE A 81 -3.00 11.53 -0.88
C ILE A 81 -3.46 11.93 0.53
N LEU A 82 -3.38 11.00 1.48
CA LEU A 82 -3.80 11.21 2.87
C LEU A 82 -2.99 12.33 3.54
N GLU A 83 -1.67 12.36 3.35
CA GLU A 83 -0.81 13.41 3.89
C GLU A 83 -1.19 14.79 3.37
N GLY A 84 -1.50 14.90 2.07
CA GLY A 84 -1.97 16.13 1.47
C GLY A 84 -3.28 16.62 2.08
N ARG A 85 -4.25 15.71 2.27
CA ARG A 85 -5.55 16.00 2.88
C ARG A 85 -5.39 16.46 4.33
N LEU A 86 -4.61 15.73 5.12
CA LEU A 86 -4.34 16.07 6.53
C LEU A 86 -3.68 17.44 6.69
N LYS A 87 -2.75 17.81 5.79
CA LYS A 87 -2.12 19.13 5.81
C LYS A 87 -3.10 20.27 5.52
N ILE A 88 -4.05 20.07 4.61
CA ILE A 88 -5.12 21.05 4.35
C ILE A 88 -6.04 21.19 5.57
N LEU A 89 -6.43 20.07 6.18
CA LEU A 89 -7.24 20.10 7.41
C LEU A 89 -6.46 20.72 8.58
N GLU A 90 -5.16 20.47 8.70
CA GLU A 90 -4.32 21.12 9.70
C GLU A 90 -4.24 22.64 9.48
N LEU A 91 -4.14 23.07 8.23
CA LEU A 91 -4.19 24.50 7.87
C LEU A 91 -5.54 25.11 8.28
N ALA A 92 -6.64 24.42 7.97
CA ALA A 92 -7.98 24.82 8.37
C ALA A 92 -8.09 24.98 9.89
N ARG A 93 -7.59 24.00 10.64
CA ARG A 93 -7.59 23.99 12.11
C ARG A 93 -6.76 25.10 12.71
N ARG A 94 -5.57 25.34 12.18
CA ARG A 94 -4.67 26.42 12.63
C ARG A 94 -5.28 27.80 12.42
N ARG A 95 -6.06 27.99 11.35
CA ARG A 95 -6.74 29.26 11.05
C ARG A 95 -8.09 29.39 11.78
N GLY A 96 -8.69 28.27 12.17
CA GLY A 96 -9.94 28.22 12.93
C GLY A 96 -11.08 28.91 12.19
N THR A 97 -11.79 29.79 12.88
CA THR A 97 -13.02 30.41 12.37
C THR A 97 -12.81 31.39 11.21
N ARG A 98 -11.59 31.91 11.04
CA ARG A 98 -11.26 32.80 9.92
C ARG A 98 -11.16 32.06 8.58
N GLY A 99 -10.96 30.74 8.62
CA GLY A 99 -10.67 29.92 7.45
C GLY A 99 -9.36 30.32 6.74
N PHE A 100 -9.11 29.69 5.59
CA PHE A 100 -7.99 30.00 4.70
C PHE A 100 -8.49 30.18 3.27
N SER A 101 -7.77 30.94 2.46
CA SER A 101 -8.08 31.08 1.03
C SER A 101 -7.35 30.01 0.21
N PHE A 102 -7.81 29.78 -1.02
CA PHE A 102 -7.14 28.87 -1.94
C PHE A 102 -5.67 29.26 -2.16
N ASN A 103 -5.38 30.56 -2.26
CA ASN A 103 -4.03 31.06 -2.47
C ASN A 103 -3.14 30.79 -1.24
N ASP A 104 -3.66 30.99 -0.03
CA ASP A 104 -2.97 30.65 1.22
C ASP A 104 -2.58 29.16 1.26
N ALA A 105 -3.49 28.26 0.85
CA ALA A 105 -3.21 26.83 0.80
C ALA A 105 -2.09 26.48 -0.18
N VAL A 106 -2.10 27.07 -1.38
CA VAL A 106 -1.05 26.83 -2.39
C VAL A 106 0.31 27.32 -1.88
N LEU A 107 0.36 28.53 -1.30
CA LEU A 107 1.60 29.13 -0.80
C LEU A 107 2.17 28.37 0.40
N GLN A 108 1.33 28.00 1.36
CA GLN A 108 1.79 27.41 2.61
C GLN A 108 2.11 25.92 2.50
N LEU A 109 1.42 25.19 1.62
CA LEU A 109 1.62 23.75 1.46
C LEU A 109 2.65 23.40 0.39
N GLY A 110 3.00 24.34 -0.50
CA GLY A 110 3.95 24.12 -1.60
C GLY A 110 3.48 23.10 -2.64
N TYR A 111 2.16 22.85 -2.73
CA TYR A 111 1.58 21.93 -3.69
C TYR A 111 1.15 22.63 -4.99
N SER A 112 1.10 21.89 -6.09
CA SER A 112 0.56 22.39 -7.35
C SER A 112 -0.90 22.84 -7.19
N PRO A 113 -1.32 23.99 -7.77
CA PRO A 113 -2.69 24.50 -7.67
C PRO A 113 -3.75 23.46 -8.06
N LYS A 114 -3.49 22.65 -9.09
CA LYS A 114 -4.40 21.59 -9.53
C LYS A 114 -4.60 20.53 -8.46
N SER A 115 -3.52 20.12 -7.79
CA SER A 115 -3.56 19.14 -6.71
C SER A 115 -4.27 19.67 -5.46
N VAL A 116 -4.10 20.96 -5.14
CA VAL A 116 -4.82 21.59 -4.03
C VAL A 116 -6.31 21.66 -4.33
N ARG A 117 -6.72 22.04 -5.54
CA ARG A 117 -8.13 22.06 -5.95
C ARG A 117 -8.79 20.70 -5.81
N SER A 118 -8.19 19.66 -6.41
CA SER A 118 -8.73 18.30 -6.35
C SER A 118 -8.88 17.80 -4.90
N LYS A 119 -7.93 18.12 -4.02
CA LYS A 119 -8.01 17.75 -2.60
C LYS A 119 -9.08 18.55 -1.85
N LEU A 120 -9.23 19.85 -2.13
CA LEU A 120 -10.28 20.67 -1.53
C LEU A 120 -11.67 20.21 -1.96
N GLU A 121 -11.87 19.96 -3.26
CA GLU A 121 -13.14 19.46 -3.79
C GLU A 121 -13.54 18.12 -3.15
N SER A 122 -12.59 17.18 -3.03
CA SER A 122 -12.83 15.90 -2.34
C SER A 122 -13.20 16.12 -0.87
N LEU A 123 -12.48 16.98 -0.14
CA LEU A 123 -12.79 17.25 1.27
C LEU A 123 -14.12 17.97 1.47
N MET A 124 -14.54 18.81 0.53
CA MET A 124 -15.85 19.46 0.56
C MET A 124 -16.99 18.47 0.31
N GLN A 125 -16.81 17.54 -0.63
CA GLN A 125 -17.80 16.49 -0.92
C GLN A 125 -18.02 15.56 0.28
N GLU A 126 -16.97 15.31 1.05
CA GLU A 126 -16.98 14.50 2.27
C GLU A 126 -17.47 15.26 3.52
N GLY A 127 -17.88 16.54 3.38
CA GLY A 127 -18.31 17.36 4.51
C GLY A 127 -17.21 17.71 5.51
N CYS A 128 -15.94 17.56 5.14
CA CYS A 128 -14.81 17.87 6.01
C CYS A 128 -14.44 19.36 6.04
N LEU A 129 -14.90 20.12 5.04
CA LEU A 129 -14.57 21.52 4.83
C LEU A 129 -15.79 22.29 4.33
N ASP A 130 -16.10 23.38 5.02
CA ASP A 130 -17.13 24.33 4.64
C ASP A 130 -16.53 25.47 3.83
N VAL A 131 -17.29 25.90 2.81
CA VAL A 131 -17.00 27.10 2.03
C VAL A 131 -17.91 28.23 2.49
N PHE A 132 -17.32 29.41 2.69
CA PHE A 132 -18.06 30.63 2.95
C PHE A 132 -17.38 31.80 2.26
N ASN A 133 -18.14 32.86 2.04
CA ASN A 133 -17.61 34.11 1.54
C ASN A 133 -17.40 35.06 2.72
N ASP A 134 -16.23 35.68 2.83
CA ASP A 134 -16.00 36.68 3.87
C ASP A 134 -16.64 38.03 3.52
N ASN A 135 -16.61 38.97 4.46
CA ASN A 135 -17.19 40.30 4.25
C ASN A 135 -16.46 41.13 3.17
N GLN A 136 -15.33 40.64 2.65
CA GLN A 136 -14.55 41.27 1.58
C GLN A 136 -14.81 40.62 0.22
N GLY A 137 -15.65 39.58 0.14
CA GLY A 137 -15.93 38.87 -1.11
C GLY A 137 -14.92 37.75 -1.43
N GLU A 138 -14.04 37.38 -0.50
CA GLU A 138 -13.08 36.30 -0.66
C GLU A 138 -13.68 34.93 -0.25
N VAL A 139 -13.51 33.92 -1.11
CA VAL A 139 -13.88 32.53 -0.81
C VAL A 139 -12.89 31.94 0.20
N ARG A 140 -13.42 31.48 1.33
CA ARG A 140 -12.63 30.87 2.40
C ARG A 140 -13.16 29.50 2.78
N TYR A 141 -12.21 28.66 3.19
CA TYR A 141 -12.41 27.28 3.59
C TYR A 141 -12.15 27.13 5.08
N ARG A 142 -13.02 26.44 5.81
CA ARG A 142 -12.85 26.17 7.26
C ARG A 142 -13.37 24.78 7.64
N GLU A 143 -12.93 24.28 8.79
CA GLU A 143 -13.57 23.09 9.38
C GLU A 143 -15.03 23.42 9.77
N PRO A 144 -15.96 22.45 9.61
CA PRO A 144 -17.35 22.62 9.99
C PRO A 144 -17.50 22.84 11.50
N CYS A 145 -18.55 23.55 11.91
CA CYS A 145 -18.75 23.98 13.30
C CYS A 145 -19.93 23.24 13.96
N GLY A 146 -19.78 22.89 15.25
CA GLY A 146 -20.84 22.24 16.03
C GLY A 146 -20.72 20.71 16.00
N HIS A 147 -21.84 20.01 15.76
CA HIS A 147 -21.88 18.54 15.77
C HIS A 147 -20.97 17.91 14.71
N ASP A 148 -20.88 18.52 13.54
CA ASP A 148 -20.01 18.07 12.44
C ASP A 148 -18.51 18.19 12.78
N GLN A 149 -18.16 19.06 13.73
CA GLN A 149 -16.78 19.20 14.20
C GLN A 149 -16.34 17.99 15.03
N GLU A 150 -17.21 17.45 15.87
CA GLU A 150 -16.91 16.25 16.68
C GLU A 150 -16.71 15.03 15.77
N ILE A 151 -17.60 14.86 14.78
CA ILE A 151 -17.49 13.83 13.74
C ILE A 151 -16.15 13.96 13.00
N LEU A 152 -15.80 15.18 12.57
CA LEU A 152 -14.53 15.46 11.91
C LEU A 152 -13.32 15.10 12.81
N GLN A 153 -13.35 15.42 14.10
CA GLN A 153 -12.24 15.07 15.01
C GLN A 153 -12.08 13.56 15.14
N SER A 154 -13.16 12.81 15.31
CA SER A 154 -13.11 11.35 15.37
C SER A 154 -12.58 10.76 14.06
N ARG A 155 -13.05 11.25 12.91
CA ARG A 155 -12.53 10.91 11.58
C ARG A 155 -11.02 11.15 11.46
N LEU A 156 -10.55 12.31 11.88
CA LEU A 156 -9.13 12.69 11.82
C LEU A 156 -8.26 11.83 12.73
N LYS A 157 -8.75 11.45 13.92
CA LYS A 157 -8.05 10.50 14.80
C LYS A 157 -7.88 9.15 14.11
N ILE A 158 -8.95 8.62 13.50
CA ILE A 158 -8.89 7.36 12.73
C ILE A 158 -7.90 7.46 11.57
N LEU A 159 -7.96 8.54 10.78
CA LEU A 159 -7.05 8.73 9.64
C LEU A 159 -5.59 8.88 10.09
N ARG A 160 -5.33 9.50 11.25
CA ARG A 160 -3.97 9.55 11.85
C ARG A 160 -3.51 8.17 12.30
N LEU A 161 -4.39 7.39 12.94
CA LEU A 161 -4.10 6.02 13.35
C LEU A 161 -3.77 5.14 12.12
N ALA A 162 -4.57 5.27 11.06
CA ALA A 162 -4.36 4.59 9.78
C ALA A 162 -3.01 4.96 9.15
N LYS A 163 -2.66 6.26 9.16
CA LYS A 163 -1.36 6.75 8.67
C LYS A 163 -0.20 6.14 9.47
N TRP A 164 -0.33 6.06 10.79
CA TRP A 164 0.74 5.55 11.66
C TRP A 164 0.89 4.02 11.56
N ARG A 165 -0.22 3.28 11.40
CA ARG A 165 -0.23 1.81 11.32
C ARG A 165 -0.31 1.25 9.89
N ARG A 166 0.33 1.92 8.93
CA ARG A 166 0.28 1.63 7.48
C ARG A 166 0.38 0.14 7.09
N ARG A 167 1.39 -0.60 7.58
CA ARG A 167 1.62 -2.01 7.18
C ARG A 167 0.80 -3.03 7.95
N ARG A 168 0.56 -2.78 9.23
CA ARG A 168 -0.14 -3.74 10.11
C ARG A 168 -1.65 -3.53 10.12
N GLY A 169 -2.13 -2.38 9.62
CA GLY A 169 -3.48 -1.92 9.87
C GLY A 169 -3.75 -1.71 11.37
N PHE A 170 -4.97 -1.33 11.69
CA PHE A 170 -5.47 -1.26 13.05
C PHE A 170 -6.73 -2.13 13.19
N SER A 171 -6.93 -2.68 14.38
CA SER A 171 -8.15 -3.43 14.72
C SER A 171 -9.27 -2.49 15.17
N PHE A 172 -10.49 -2.98 15.21
CA PHE A 172 -11.61 -2.22 15.80
C PHE A 172 -11.32 -1.79 17.24
N ASN A 173 -10.74 -2.68 18.05
CA ASN A 173 -10.38 -2.37 19.44
C ASN A 173 -9.32 -1.27 19.52
N ASP A 174 -8.33 -1.26 18.61
CA ASP A 174 -7.35 -0.16 18.55
C ASP A 174 -8.04 1.18 18.24
N ALA A 175 -9.06 1.19 17.37
CA ALA A 175 -9.81 2.40 17.05
C ALA A 175 -10.64 2.89 18.24
N VAL A 176 -11.30 1.98 18.97
CA VAL A 176 -12.07 2.34 20.18
C VAL A 176 -11.17 2.93 21.26
N LEU A 177 -9.99 2.33 21.47
CA LEU A 177 -9.01 2.83 22.43
C LEU A 177 -8.46 4.22 22.07
N GLU A 178 -8.21 4.48 20.78
CA GLU A 178 -7.64 5.75 20.32
C GLU A 178 -8.68 6.88 20.29
N LEU A 179 -9.94 6.57 20.02
CA LEU A 179 -10.98 7.58 19.91
C LEU A 179 -11.54 7.98 21.28
N GLU A 180 -11.43 7.11 22.29
CA GLU A 180 -12.09 7.23 23.60
C GLU A 180 -13.62 7.42 23.48
N ASP A 181 -14.20 6.86 22.41
CA ASP A 181 -15.62 7.00 22.05
C ASP A 181 -16.41 5.71 22.28
N SER A 182 -17.75 5.83 22.26
CA SER A 182 -18.65 4.67 22.27
C SER A 182 -18.38 3.75 21.06
N PRO A 183 -18.35 2.42 21.24
CA PRO A 183 -18.08 1.47 20.15
C PRO A 183 -19.07 1.60 18.98
N GLU A 184 -20.30 2.03 19.22
CA GLU A 184 -21.29 2.23 18.16
C GLU A 184 -20.97 3.44 17.26
N ASN A 185 -20.45 4.52 17.85
CA ASN A 185 -20.01 5.70 17.10
C ASN A 185 -18.78 5.38 16.26
N VAL A 186 -17.80 4.67 16.85
CA VAL A 186 -16.59 4.25 16.14
C VAL A 186 -16.92 3.34 14.96
N ARG A 187 -17.88 2.41 15.13
CA ARG A 187 -18.31 1.53 14.05
C ARG A 187 -18.97 2.29 12.91
N SER A 188 -19.89 3.18 13.24
CA SER A 188 -20.59 4.01 12.24
C SER A 188 -19.60 4.88 11.44
N GLU A 189 -18.59 5.43 12.11
CA GLU A 189 -17.57 6.25 11.46
C GLU A 189 -16.61 5.43 10.57
N LEU A 190 -16.23 4.23 11.01
CA LEU A 190 -15.45 3.31 10.18
C LEU A 190 -16.23 2.89 8.92
N GLU A 191 -17.51 2.55 9.06
CA GLU A 191 -18.37 2.19 7.92
C GLU A 191 -18.49 3.34 6.91
N ARG A 192 -18.64 4.59 7.38
CA ARG A 192 -18.60 5.79 6.52
C ARG A 192 -17.29 5.93 5.78
N LEU A 193 -16.15 5.85 6.48
CA LEU A 193 -14.83 6.01 5.87
C LEU A 193 -14.51 4.92 4.84
N ILE A 194 -15.08 3.72 5.01
CA ILE A 194 -14.98 2.64 4.02
C ILE A 194 -15.84 2.96 2.79
N GLN A 195 -17.07 3.46 2.98
CA GLN A 195 -17.95 3.86 1.87
C GLN A 195 -17.36 5.01 1.05
N GLU A 196 -16.68 5.95 1.70
CA GLU A 196 -15.97 7.06 1.06
C GLU A 196 -14.65 6.65 0.40
N GLY A 197 -14.22 5.38 0.57
CA GLY A 197 -12.95 4.89 0.02
C GLY A 197 -11.71 5.47 0.71
N CYS A 198 -11.82 5.95 1.95
CA CYS A 198 -10.68 6.40 2.74
C CYS A 198 -10.00 5.24 3.49
N LEU A 199 -10.73 4.16 3.75
CA LEU A 199 -10.25 2.97 4.43
C LEU A 199 -10.53 1.71 3.62
N ASP A 200 -9.53 0.82 3.59
CA ASP A 200 -9.64 -0.56 3.13
C ASP A 200 -9.79 -1.51 4.31
N VAL A 201 -10.62 -2.55 4.13
CA VAL A 201 -10.75 -3.68 5.04
C VAL A 201 -10.00 -4.87 4.47
N PHE A 202 -9.16 -5.50 5.29
CA PHE A 202 -8.47 -6.74 4.92
C PHE A 202 -8.37 -7.68 6.13
N ASN A 203 -8.24 -8.98 5.85
CA ASN A 203 -7.96 -9.97 6.89
C ASN A 203 -6.45 -10.16 7.02
N ASP A 204 -5.95 -10.19 8.25
CA ASP A 204 -4.56 -10.58 8.51
C ASP A 204 -4.34 -12.09 8.36
N ASP A 205 -3.09 -12.53 8.45
CA ASP A 205 -2.72 -13.95 8.35
C ASP A 205 -3.33 -14.82 9.46
N GLN A 206 -3.88 -14.20 10.52
CA GLN A 206 -4.59 -14.86 11.62
C GLN A 206 -6.13 -14.83 11.44
N GLY A 207 -6.63 -14.29 10.33
CA GLY A 207 -8.05 -14.18 10.03
C GLY A 207 -8.77 -13.04 10.76
N GLN A 208 -8.05 -12.11 11.39
CA GLN A 208 -8.66 -10.96 12.06
C GLN A 208 -8.89 -9.81 11.07
N VAL A 209 -10.05 -9.16 11.21
CA VAL A 209 -10.42 -7.99 10.40
C VAL A 209 -9.58 -6.79 10.82
N ARG A 210 -8.88 -6.19 9.85
CA ARG A 210 -8.07 -4.99 10.03
C ARG A 210 -8.43 -3.92 9.02
N TYR A 211 -8.25 -2.67 9.47
CA TYR A 211 -8.48 -1.48 8.67
C TYR A 211 -7.13 -0.83 8.32
N ARG A 212 -6.99 -0.34 7.10
CA ARG A 212 -5.84 0.48 6.66
C ARG A 212 -6.30 1.65 5.81
N GLY A 213 -5.49 2.69 5.71
CA GLY A 213 -5.76 3.81 4.80
C GLY A 213 -5.66 3.40 3.33
N GLN A 214 -6.65 3.79 2.53
CA GLN A 214 -6.52 3.94 1.07
C GLN A 214 -5.79 5.24 0.72
#